data_AF-A0A2S4PNP3-F1
#
_entry.id   AF-A0A2S4PNP3-F1
#
_cell.length_a   1.000
_cell.length_b   1.000
_cell.length_c   1.000
_cell.angle_alpha   90.00
_cell.angle_beta   90.00
_cell.angle_gamma   90.00
#
_symmetry.space_group_name_H-M   'P 1'
#
loop_
_entity.id
_entity.type
_entity.pdbx_description
1 polymer ?
#
loop_
_entity_poly.entity_id
_entity_poly.type
_entity_poly.pdbx_seq_one_letter_code
_entity_poly.pdbx_strand_id
1 'polypeptide(L)'
;MSLFKRLDTGMEGGVAQEIQFSTYQIYGRYIAIADKVNNIESTLNGRIVKIEQVVERITKGSKEIDSNFVTNVFKGKEPATAKLENLTTDNNERDPFLVPGLQSTWNPDRGQFKAPEKSPGPRTKTNLLCLSEPNWLWKYWCELVGKCDLDKTTLDTRNSSKPIRPNLKPLSETHDIENLMHLQEIQSALVQEGTCYHLWPQRVCHLFQGDFKQVNCFCKTHRPTWPMTIEAVLQILSLSNNLRSPVNAFVAFRSGPSSNESTAEFLKRFEQAFHRMPTRERGDMEVAYAIEYTLQTHAGMVWSTLIQQGDAFLLHNALSIAWTVAEKQQNWMAQLSSRPMDRQFLPTFKDPLRDIKDSSIISQTPTFYNPINSVNAANAQTFCYSC
;
A
#
# COMPACT_ATOMS: atom_id res chain seq x y z
N MET A 1 -40.78 26.60 15.97
CA MET A 1 -41.56 26.81 17.22
C MET A 1 -43.09 26.70 16.96
N SER A 2 -43.57 25.71 16.18
CA SER A 2 -45.03 25.52 15.97
C SER A 2 -45.44 24.12 15.49
N LEU A 3 -44.72 23.05 15.86
CA LEU A 3 -44.95 21.70 15.31
C LEU A 3 -45.20 20.61 16.37
N PHE A 4 -45.73 20.97 17.53
CA PHE A 4 -46.21 20.00 18.52
C PHE A 4 -47.59 20.42 19.04
N LYS A 5 -48.63 20.04 18.31
CA LYS A 5 -50.00 20.02 18.82
C LYS A 5 -50.70 18.77 18.31
N ARG A 6 -51.22 18.00 19.26
CA ARG A 6 -52.11 16.83 19.15
C ARG A 6 -51.48 15.48 18.82
N LEU A 7 -51.07 14.79 19.87
CA LEU A 7 -51.27 13.35 20.05
C LEU A 7 -51.62 13.16 21.53
N ASP A 8 -52.91 13.17 21.84
CA ASP A 8 -53.43 13.01 23.20
C ASP A 8 -54.58 12.00 23.14
N THR A 9 -54.24 10.71 23.18
CA THR A 9 -55.16 9.62 23.54
C THR A 9 -54.35 8.40 23.98
N GLY A 10 -54.25 8.18 25.30
CA GLY A 10 -54.24 6.84 25.90
C GLY A 10 -52.94 6.04 25.90
N MET A 11 -51.81 6.59 26.36
CA MET A 11 -50.67 5.78 26.80
C MET A 11 -50.36 6.02 28.29
N GLU A 12 -50.21 4.93 29.01
CA GLU A 12 -49.90 4.85 30.44
C GLU A 12 -48.73 5.78 30.82
N GLY A 13 -48.94 6.58 31.87
CA GLY A 13 -48.13 7.76 32.21
C GLY A 13 -46.64 7.54 32.51
N GLY A 14 -46.14 6.30 32.54
CA GLY A 14 -44.72 6.00 32.72
C GLY A 14 -43.90 6.14 31.44
N VAL A 15 -44.41 5.66 30.30
CA VAL A 15 -43.64 5.59 29.04
C VAL A 15 -43.50 6.96 28.37
N ALA A 16 -44.52 7.82 28.52
CA ALA A 16 -44.49 9.17 27.97
C ALA A 16 -43.41 10.06 28.62
N GLN A 17 -43.11 9.83 29.90
CA GLN A 17 -42.13 10.62 30.64
C GLN A 17 -40.68 10.25 30.26
N GLU A 18 -40.44 8.97 30.00
CA GLU A 18 -39.11 8.47 29.58
C GLU A 18 -38.77 8.89 28.14
N ILE A 19 -39.75 8.90 27.23
CA ILE A 19 -39.59 9.40 25.86
C ILE A 19 -39.29 10.91 25.85
N GLN A 20 -39.98 11.70 26.68
CA GLN A 20 -39.70 13.13 26.79
C GLN A 20 -38.26 13.38 27.27
N PHE A 21 -37.81 12.67 28.30
CA PHE A 21 -36.46 12.83 28.84
C PHE A 21 -35.37 12.49 27.81
N SER A 22 -35.54 11.38 27.08
CA SER A 22 -34.62 10.98 26.00
C SER A 22 -34.56 12.03 24.88
N THR A 23 -35.70 12.59 24.50
CA THR A 23 -35.78 13.62 23.44
C THR A 23 -35.03 14.90 23.83
N TYR A 24 -35.15 15.35 25.09
CA TYR A 24 -34.41 16.52 25.58
C TYR A 24 -32.90 16.28 25.62
N GLN A 25 -32.44 15.07 26.00
CA GLN A 25 -31.02 14.74 25.98
C GLN A 25 -30.44 14.72 24.56
N ILE A 26 -31.18 14.17 23.59
CA ILE A 26 -30.78 14.16 22.18
C ILE A 26 -30.69 15.59 21.65
N TYR A 27 -31.69 16.43 21.96
CA TYR A 27 -31.68 17.83 21.52
C TYR A 27 -30.52 18.64 22.13
N GLY A 28 -30.21 18.42 23.41
CA GLY A 28 -29.05 19.04 24.06
C GLY A 28 -27.72 18.63 23.42
N ARG A 29 -27.55 17.35 23.06
CA ARG A 29 -26.36 16.88 22.33
C ARG A 29 -26.27 17.49 20.94
N TYR A 30 -27.40 17.63 20.23
CA TYR A 30 -27.43 18.25 18.91
C TYR A 30 -26.96 19.71 18.94
N ILE A 31 -27.44 20.51 19.90
CA ILE A 31 -27.00 21.90 20.08
C ILE A 31 -25.50 21.96 20.37
N ALA A 32 -25.00 21.13 21.29
CA ALA A 32 -23.58 21.11 21.62
C ALA A 32 -22.67 20.71 20.43
N ILE A 33 -23.17 19.85 19.54
CA ILE A 33 -22.47 19.49 18.30
C ILE A 33 -22.50 20.67 17.32
N ALA A 34 -23.64 21.34 17.14
CA ALA A 34 -23.77 22.50 16.26
C ALA A 34 -22.81 23.63 16.68
N ASP A 35 -22.69 23.92 17.97
CA ASP A 35 -21.77 24.94 18.48
C ASP A 35 -20.30 24.59 18.21
N LYS A 36 -19.92 23.31 18.32
CA LYS A 36 -18.57 22.84 17.97
C LYS A 36 -18.28 22.98 16.48
N VAL A 37 -19.26 22.65 15.63
CA VAL A 37 -19.13 22.80 14.16
C VAL A 37 -18.92 24.27 13.81
N ASN A 38 -19.72 25.18 14.38
CA ASN A 38 -19.57 26.62 14.15
C ASN A 38 -18.20 27.16 14.59
N ASN A 39 -17.65 26.66 15.70
CA ASN A 39 -16.31 27.04 16.17
C ASN A 39 -15.20 26.55 15.21
N ILE A 40 -15.31 25.31 14.73
CA ILE A 40 -14.39 24.74 13.75
C ILE A 40 -14.43 25.54 12.44
N GLU A 41 -15.63 25.88 11.96
CA GLU A 41 -15.82 26.69 10.75
C GLU A 41 -15.19 28.07 10.89
N SER A 42 -15.42 28.76 12.01
CA SER A 42 -14.79 30.06 12.31
C SER A 42 -13.26 29.96 12.33
N THR A 43 -12.72 28.90 12.94
CA THR A 43 -11.26 28.66 13.00
C THR A 43 -10.67 28.39 11.61
N LEU A 44 -11.36 27.62 10.76
CA LEU A 44 -10.95 27.34 9.39
C LEU A 44 -10.95 28.61 8.53
N ASN A 45 -12.03 29.41 8.61
CA ASN A 45 -12.11 30.68 7.90
C ASN A 45 -10.99 31.64 8.30
N GLY A 46 -10.65 31.70 9.59
CA GLY A 46 -9.49 32.48 10.07
C GLY A 46 -8.14 31.99 9.53
N ARG A 47 -7.98 30.68 9.28
CA ARG A 47 -6.76 30.12 8.65
C ARG A 47 -6.70 30.39 7.16
N ILE A 48 -7.83 30.30 6.45
CA ILE A 48 -7.93 30.60 5.01
C ILE A 48 -7.48 32.03 4.74
N VAL A 49 -8.00 33.01 5.49
CA VAL A 49 -7.61 34.42 5.35
C VAL A 49 -6.10 34.63 5.57
N LYS A 50 -5.49 33.92 6.54
CA LYS A 50 -4.04 33.99 6.78
C LYS A 50 -3.24 33.41 5.61
N ILE A 51 -3.71 32.34 4.98
CA ILE A 51 -3.06 31.72 3.82
C ILE A 51 -3.15 32.67 2.62
N GLU A 52 -4.32 33.27 2.37
CA GLU A 52 -4.50 34.26 1.29
C GLU A 52 -3.54 35.45 1.45
N GLN A 53 -3.36 35.96 2.67
CA GLN A 53 -2.38 37.03 2.96
C GLN A 53 -0.92 36.61 2.73
N VAL A 54 -0.57 35.33 2.93
CA VAL A 54 0.78 34.81 2.64
C VAL A 54 0.97 34.68 1.13
N VAL A 55 -0.02 34.15 0.42
CA VAL A 55 0.01 34.03 -1.05
C VAL A 55 0.14 35.40 -1.71
N GLU A 56 -0.57 36.41 -1.22
CA GLU A 56 -0.46 37.78 -1.74
C GLU A 56 0.95 38.36 -1.53
N ARG A 57 1.56 38.13 -0.36
CA ARG A 57 2.95 38.54 -0.08
C ARG A 57 3.97 37.85 -0.99
N ILE A 58 3.83 36.54 -1.22
CA ILE A 58 4.71 35.80 -2.14
C ILE A 58 4.55 36.33 -3.57
N THR A 59 3.31 36.59 -4.00
CA THR A 59 3.02 37.10 -5.34
C THR A 59 3.60 38.51 -5.55
N LYS A 60 3.54 39.37 -4.54
CA LYS A 60 4.18 40.70 -4.56
C LYS A 60 5.71 40.59 -4.61
N GLY A 61 6.30 39.71 -3.79
CA GLY A 61 7.75 39.48 -3.78
C GLY A 61 8.30 38.91 -5.10
N SER A 62 7.56 38.01 -5.76
CA SER A 62 7.99 37.43 -7.04
C SER A 62 8.12 38.50 -8.14
N LYS A 63 7.22 39.50 -8.16
CA LYS A 63 7.27 40.58 -9.16
C LYS A 63 8.48 41.51 -8.99
N GLU A 64 8.99 41.68 -7.77
CA GLU A 64 10.22 42.45 -7.52
C GLU A 64 11.50 41.67 -7.90
N ILE A 65 11.48 40.34 -7.81
CA ILE A 65 12.62 39.51 -8.22
C ILE A 65 12.76 39.54 -9.74
N ASP A 66 11.65 39.45 -10.47
CA ASP A 66 11.65 39.48 -11.95
C ASP A 66 12.12 40.84 -12.50
N SER A 67 11.78 41.97 -11.86
CA SER A 67 12.21 43.30 -12.31
C SER A 67 13.71 43.57 -12.07
N ASN A 68 14.28 42.99 -11.01
CA ASN A 68 15.71 43.09 -10.71
C ASN A 68 16.58 42.16 -11.57
N PHE A 69 16.01 41.08 -12.11
CA PHE A 69 16.73 40.17 -13.01
C PHE A 69 16.88 40.77 -14.41
N VAL A 70 15.87 41.49 -14.91
CA VAL A 70 15.89 42.09 -16.26
C VAL A 70 16.92 43.23 -16.37
N THR A 71 17.24 43.92 -15.28
CA THR A 71 18.18 45.06 -15.30
C THR A 71 19.66 44.65 -15.24
N ASN A 72 19.99 43.44 -14.79
CA ASN A 72 21.38 42.99 -14.63
C ASN A 72 21.95 42.13 -15.78
N VAL A 73 21.14 41.75 -16.77
CA VAL A 73 21.57 40.85 -17.86
C VAL A 73 22.13 41.60 -19.09
N PHE A 74 22.03 42.94 -19.17
CA PHE A 74 22.52 43.72 -20.32
C PHE A 74 23.93 44.31 -20.19
N LYS A 75 24.79 43.80 -19.30
CA LYS A 75 26.20 44.20 -19.22
C LYS A 75 27.12 42.98 -19.12
N GLY A 76 27.32 42.26 -20.22
CA GLY A 76 28.25 41.13 -20.28
C GLY A 76 28.81 40.92 -21.68
N LYS A 77 30.12 41.16 -21.82
CA LYS A 77 30.95 41.06 -23.03
C LYS A 77 30.87 39.69 -23.71
N GLU A 78 30.88 39.71 -25.04
CA GLU A 78 31.14 38.56 -25.92
C GLU A 78 32.48 37.86 -25.60
N PRO A 79 32.53 36.52 -25.59
CA PRO A 79 33.76 35.78 -25.75
C PRO A 79 33.89 35.16 -27.14
N ALA A 80 35.13 35.18 -27.62
CA ALA A 80 35.57 34.74 -28.93
C ALA A 80 35.42 33.23 -29.18
N THR A 81 35.19 32.93 -30.46
CA THR A 81 35.12 31.63 -31.12
C THR A 81 36.42 30.84 -31.00
N ALA A 82 36.36 29.61 -30.46
CA ALA A 82 37.43 28.62 -30.56
C ALA A 82 36.98 27.45 -31.46
N LYS A 83 37.82 27.14 -32.46
CA LYS A 83 37.65 26.04 -33.43
C LYS A 83 37.87 24.68 -32.77
N LEU A 84 37.04 23.70 -33.17
CA LEU A 84 37.14 22.30 -32.78
C LEU A 84 37.86 21.51 -33.90
N GLU A 85 39.03 20.95 -33.59
CA GLU A 85 39.74 19.99 -34.43
C GLU A 85 39.38 18.55 -34.05
N ASN A 86 39.24 17.72 -35.09
CA ASN A 86 38.88 16.31 -35.04
C ASN A 86 40.04 15.45 -34.53
N LEU A 87 39.76 14.46 -33.68
CA LEU A 87 40.66 13.33 -33.42
C LEU A 87 39.91 12.00 -33.52
N THR A 88 40.20 11.27 -34.59
CA THR A 88 39.85 9.87 -34.86
C THR A 88 40.99 8.94 -34.41
N THR A 89 40.71 7.92 -33.59
CA THR A 89 41.34 6.57 -33.47
C THR A 89 40.90 5.97 -32.12
N ASP A 90 40.77 4.67 -31.86
CA ASP A 90 40.99 3.42 -32.58
C ASP A 90 40.19 2.33 -31.83
N ASN A 91 39.75 1.29 -32.55
CA ASN A 91 39.06 0.13 -31.98
C ASN A 91 40.08 -0.88 -31.45
N ASN A 92 39.86 -1.44 -30.27
CA ASN A 92 40.45 -2.74 -29.91
C ASN A 92 39.49 -3.55 -29.02
N GLU A 93 39.06 -4.67 -29.56
CA GLU A 93 38.29 -5.73 -28.93
C GLU A 93 39.10 -6.43 -27.84
N ARG A 94 38.51 -6.58 -26.66
CA ARG A 94 38.85 -7.66 -25.71
C ARG A 94 37.58 -8.13 -25.03
N ASP A 95 37.21 -9.36 -25.35
CA ASP A 95 36.20 -10.14 -24.64
C ASP A 95 36.89 -11.07 -23.62
N PRO A 96 36.48 -11.03 -22.35
CA PRO A 96 36.48 -12.26 -21.58
C PRO A 96 35.18 -12.41 -20.78
N PHE A 97 34.52 -13.56 -20.93
CA PHE A 97 33.98 -14.43 -19.85
C PHE A 97 32.78 -15.24 -20.36
N LEU A 98 33.07 -16.42 -20.91
CA LEU A 98 32.07 -17.50 -21.07
C LEU A 98 32.09 -18.35 -19.78
N VAL A 99 30.98 -18.33 -19.04
CA VAL A 99 30.70 -19.30 -17.96
C VAL A 99 29.64 -20.27 -18.49
N PRO A 100 29.95 -21.58 -18.63
CA PRO A 100 28.95 -22.58 -19.03
C PRO A 100 28.09 -23.00 -17.83
N GLY A 101 26.76 -23.12 -18.01
CA GLY A 101 25.95 -23.94 -17.10
C GLY A 101 24.58 -23.45 -16.64
N LEU A 102 24.01 -22.36 -17.18
CA LEU A 102 22.62 -21.99 -16.89
C LEU A 102 21.85 -21.74 -18.18
N GLN A 103 21.05 -22.73 -18.59
CA GLN A 103 20.05 -22.56 -19.65
C GLN A 103 18.95 -21.63 -19.14
N SER A 104 19.06 -20.35 -19.53
CA SER A 104 17.98 -19.38 -19.45
C SER A 104 16.94 -19.71 -20.51
N THR A 105 15.65 -19.54 -20.20
CA THR A 105 14.55 -19.52 -21.19
C THR A 105 14.62 -18.31 -22.14
N TRP A 106 15.68 -17.51 -22.05
CA TRP A 106 15.95 -16.36 -22.90
C TRP A 106 16.49 -16.79 -24.26
N ASN A 107 15.78 -16.40 -25.33
CA ASN A 107 16.22 -16.59 -26.70
C ASN A 107 17.09 -15.39 -27.15
N PRO A 108 18.40 -15.59 -27.41
CA PRO A 108 19.30 -14.54 -27.90
C PRO A 108 18.89 -13.94 -29.26
N ASP A 109 18.05 -14.62 -30.04
CA ASP A 109 17.62 -14.19 -31.37
C ASP A 109 16.50 -13.13 -31.34
N ARG A 110 15.99 -12.73 -30.16
CA ARG A 110 14.93 -11.68 -30.06
C ARG A 110 15.43 -10.24 -30.29
N GLY A 111 16.73 -10.04 -30.51
CA GLY A 111 17.30 -8.73 -30.86
C GLY A 111 17.33 -7.72 -29.71
N GLN A 112 17.89 -6.54 -29.99
CA GLN A 112 17.95 -5.41 -29.04
C GLN A 112 16.57 -5.03 -28.48
N PHE A 113 16.54 -4.50 -27.26
CA PHE A 113 15.33 -4.06 -26.56
C PHE A 113 14.43 -3.23 -27.47
N LYS A 114 13.31 -3.83 -27.89
CA LYS A 114 12.25 -3.13 -28.61
C LYS A 114 11.10 -2.91 -27.64
N ALA A 115 10.77 -1.65 -27.41
CA ALA A 115 9.54 -1.34 -26.71
C ALA A 115 8.31 -1.87 -27.46
N PRO A 116 7.26 -2.30 -26.76
CA PRO A 116 6.03 -2.76 -27.38
C PRO A 116 5.44 -1.68 -28.30
N GLU A 117 4.80 -2.10 -29.39
CA GLU A 117 4.30 -1.19 -30.44
C GLU A 117 3.35 -0.10 -29.93
N LYS A 118 2.73 -0.31 -28.77
CA LYS A 118 1.75 0.60 -28.15
C LYS A 118 2.33 1.47 -27.01
N SER A 119 3.64 1.46 -26.78
CA SER A 119 4.23 2.28 -25.71
C SER A 119 4.13 3.78 -26.02
N PRO A 120 3.64 4.63 -25.09
CA PRO A 120 3.56 6.07 -25.28
C PRO A 120 4.93 6.74 -25.13
N GLY A 121 5.55 7.12 -26.26
CA GLY A 121 6.78 7.94 -26.26
C GLY A 121 7.42 8.07 -27.65
N PRO A 122 8.22 9.12 -27.89
CA PRO A 122 9.02 9.22 -29.12
C PRO A 122 9.98 8.02 -29.20
N ARG A 123 10.30 7.53 -30.41
CA ARG A 123 11.25 6.43 -30.61
C ARG A 123 12.53 6.95 -31.26
N THR A 124 13.66 6.43 -30.82
CA THR A 124 14.94 6.63 -31.52
C THR A 124 15.12 5.57 -32.61
N LYS A 125 16.06 5.79 -33.55
CA LYS A 125 16.41 4.83 -34.62
C LYS A 125 16.84 3.45 -34.10
N THR A 126 17.20 3.33 -32.82
CA THR A 126 17.59 2.07 -32.15
C THR A 126 16.44 1.38 -31.42
N ASN A 127 15.18 1.82 -31.58
CA ASN A 127 14.00 1.29 -30.88
C ASN A 127 14.05 1.32 -29.34
N LEU A 128 15.06 1.99 -28.76
CA LEU A 128 15.00 2.45 -27.39
C LEU A 128 13.94 3.56 -27.34
N LEU A 129 12.98 3.42 -26.44
CA LEU A 129 12.05 4.52 -26.13
C LEU A 129 12.89 5.76 -25.84
N CYS A 130 12.62 6.84 -26.56
CA CYS A 130 13.07 8.15 -26.15
C CYS A 130 12.25 8.42 -24.89
N LEU A 131 12.92 8.26 -23.76
CA LEU A 131 12.38 8.27 -22.40
C LEU A 131 11.54 9.54 -22.27
N SER A 132 10.23 9.37 -22.40
CA SER A 132 9.27 10.46 -22.53
C SER A 132 9.20 11.25 -21.23
N GLU A 133 8.59 12.43 -21.27
CA GLU A 133 8.46 13.26 -20.07
C GLU A 133 7.98 12.42 -18.88
N PRO A 134 8.69 12.47 -17.75
CA PRO A 134 8.50 11.53 -16.64
C PRO A 134 7.12 11.66 -15.94
N ASN A 135 6.26 12.57 -16.40
CA ASN A 135 4.88 12.77 -15.97
C ASN A 135 4.04 11.49 -15.98
N TRP A 136 4.22 10.59 -16.96
CA TRP A 136 3.48 9.33 -16.96
C TRP A 136 4.03 8.35 -15.91
N LEU A 137 5.33 8.40 -15.62
CA LEU A 137 5.98 7.55 -14.62
C LEU A 137 5.44 7.85 -13.22
N TRP A 138 5.28 9.13 -12.87
CA TRP A 138 4.62 9.56 -11.62
C TRP A 138 3.15 9.18 -11.53
N LYS A 139 2.47 8.98 -12.66
CA LYS A 139 1.10 8.47 -12.66
C LYS A 139 1.05 7.00 -12.23
N TYR A 140 2.03 6.21 -12.64
CA TYR A 140 2.10 4.77 -12.33
C TYR A 140 2.77 4.47 -11.00
N TRP A 141 3.77 5.26 -10.62
CA TRP A 141 4.47 5.12 -9.35
C TRP A 141 4.69 6.50 -8.73
N CYS A 142 3.68 6.97 -8.01
CA CYS A 142 3.65 8.28 -7.38
C CYS A 142 4.75 8.48 -6.33
N GLU A 143 5.37 7.39 -5.86
CA GLU A 143 6.45 7.38 -4.89
C GLU A 143 7.82 7.63 -5.53
N LEU A 144 7.90 7.77 -6.85
CA LEU A 144 9.15 8.04 -7.54
C LEU A 144 9.83 9.31 -7.01
N VAL A 145 11.05 9.16 -6.51
CA VAL A 145 11.87 10.27 -6.04
C VAL A 145 12.66 10.85 -7.20
N GLY A 146 12.35 12.09 -7.53
CA GLY A 146 13.08 12.92 -8.48
C GLY A 146 14.35 13.52 -7.85
N LYS A 147 15.27 13.98 -8.71
CA LYS A 147 16.46 14.71 -8.26
C LYS A 147 16.13 15.94 -7.42
N CYS A 148 14.99 16.59 -7.70
CA CYS A 148 14.54 17.80 -7.02
C CYS A 148 14.01 17.55 -5.61
N ASP A 149 13.62 16.31 -5.30
CA ASP A 149 13.04 15.94 -4.00
C ASP A 149 14.12 15.65 -2.95
N LEU A 150 15.40 15.65 -3.34
CA LEU A 150 16.54 15.38 -2.48
C LEU A 150 17.19 16.67 -1.99
N ASP A 151 17.41 16.75 -0.68
CA ASP A 151 18.21 17.82 -0.10
C ASP A 151 19.68 17.63 -0.47
N LYS A 152 20.20 18.55 -1.30
CA LYS A 152 21.60 18.55 -1.76
C LYS A 152 22.60 18.57 -0.59
N THR A 153 22.22 19.12 0.56
CA THR A 153 23.11 19.18 1.73
C THR A 153 23.29 17.83 2.43
N THR A 154 22.35 16.90 2.22
CA THR A 154 22.39 15.54 2.80
C THR A 154 23.10 14.52 1.92
N LEU A 155 23.48 14.90 0.70
CA LEU A 155 24.16 14.01 -0.23
C LEU A 155 25.66 13.94 0.07
N ASP A 156 26.14 12.80 0.57
CA ASP A 156 27.55 12.58 0.87
C ASP A 156 28.21 11.71 -0.22
N THR A 157 29.16 12.30 -0.95
CA THR A 157 29.94 11.59 -1.96
C THR A 157 30.75 10.43 -1.38
N ARG A 158 31.07 10.46 -0.07
CA ARG A 158 31.78 9.38 0.63
C ARG A 158 30.95 8.11 0.78
N ASN A 159 29.63 8.19 0.62
CA ASN A 159 28.75 7.02 0.66
C ASN A 159 28.67 6.28 -0.69
N SER A 160 29.26 6.83 -1.75
CA SER A 160 29.27 6.21 -3.08
C SER A 160 29.91 4.82 -3.13
N SER A 161 30.90 4.55 -2.28
CA SER A 161 31.67 3.29 -2.25
C SER A 161 31.21 2.31 -1.17
N LYS A 162 30.28 2.69 -0.30
CA LYS A 162 29.78 1.78 0.73
C LYS A 162 28.88 0.72 0.08
N PRO A 163 28.76 -0.49 0.64
CA PRO A 163 27.67 -1.41 0.27
C PRO A 163 26.33 -0.77 0.65
N ILE A 164 25.30 -0.94 -0.19
CA ILE A 164 23.93 -0.62 0.23
C ILE A 164 23.54 -1.63 1.32
N ARG A 165 22.69 -1.23 2.27
CA ARG A 165 22.18 -2.10 3.35
C ARG A 165 21.98 -3.56 2.88
N PRO A 166 22.52 -4.55 3.61
CA PRO A 166 22.60 -5.94 3.15
C PRO A 166 21.25 -6.68 3.06
N ASN A 167 20.15 -6.07 3.52
CA ASN A 167 18.85 -6.73 3.66
C ASN A 167 17.84 -6.35 2.57
N LEU A 168 18.28 -5.73 1.47
CA LEU A 168 17.38 -5.43 0.35
C LEU A 168 17.11 -6.70 -0.46
N LYS A 169 15.82 -7.01 -0.67
CA LYS A 169 15.40 -8.14 -1.49
C LYS A 169 15.63 -7.81 -2.98
N PRO A 170 16.32 -8.68 -3.75
CA PRO A 170 16.49 -8.47 -5.17
C PRO A 170 15.17 -8.63 -5.93
N LEU A 171 15.01 -7.90 -7.03
CA LEU A 171 13.93 -8.14 -7.99
C LEU A 171 14.41 -9.24 -8.95
N SER A 172 13.80 -10.43 -8.85
CA SER A 172 14.17 -11.60 -9.64
C SER A 172 13.07 -12.09 -10.57
N GLU A 173 11.83 -12.08 -10.12
CA GLU A 173 10.71 -12.74 -10.81
C GLU A 173 9.60 -11.74 -11.10
N THR A 174 9.16 -11.67 -12.34
CA THR A 174 8.15 -10.67 -12.77
C THR A 174 6.77 -10.88 -12.16
N HIS A 175 6.44 -12.10 -11.76
CA HIS A 175 5.15 -12.46 -11.17
C HIS A 175 5.06 -12.20 -9.67
N ASP A 176 6.16 -11.76 -9.03
CA ASP A 176 6.15 -11.34 -7.64
C ASP A 176 5.31 -10.07 -7.49
N ILE A 177 4.22 -10.17 -6.74
CA ILE A 177 3.28 -9.07 -6.46
C ILE A 177 3.91 -7.98 -5.60
N GLU A 178 5.01 -8.28 -4.89
CA GLU A 178 5.73 -7.36 -4.02
C GLU A 178 6.84 -6.58 -4.75
N ASN A 179 7.03 -6.80 -6.05
CA ASN A 179 8.08 -6.12 -6.83
C ASN A 179 8.10 -4.60 -6.67
N LEU A 180 6.94 -3.94 -6.65
CA LEU A 180 6.86 -2.49 -6.43
C LEU A 180 7.24 -2.10 -4.99
N MET A 181 6.94 -2.95 -4.01
CA MET A 181 7.34 -2.75 -2.62
C MET A 181 8.86 -2.85 -2.47
N HIS A 182 9.48 -3.88 -3.04
CA HIS A 182 10.95 -4.00 -3.03
C HIS A 182 11.62 -2.81 -3.73
N LEU A 183 11.04 -2.33 -4.83
CA LEU A 183 11.55 -1.14 -5.53
C LEU A 183 11.47 0.12 -4.66
N GLN A 184 10.40 0.27 -3.88
CA GLN A 184 10.25 1.34 -2.89
C GLN A 184 11.27 1.23 -1.75
N GLU A 185 11.54 0.03 -1.26
CA GLU A 185 12.57 -0.22 -0.23
C GLU A 185 13.97 0.13 -0.73
N ILE A 186 14.29 -0.26 -1.96
CA ILE A 186 15.55 0.08 -2.64
C ILE A 186 15.71 1.60 -2.72
N GLN A 187 14.67 2.31 -3.19
CA GLN A 187 14.69 3.77 -3.27
C GLN A 187 14.86 4.40 -1.88
N SER A 188 14.13 3.90 -0.89
CA SER A 188 14.19 4.40 0.49
C SER A 188 15.58 4.23 1.10
N ALA A 189 16.24 3.10 0.85
CA ALA A 189 17.61 2.87 1.29
C ALA A 189 18.60 3.84 0.62
N LEU A 190 18.45 4.09 -0.69
CA LEU A 190 19.28 5.05 -1.42
C LEU A 190 19.16 6.48 -0.88
N VAL A 191 17.93 6.90 -0.54
CA VAL A 191 17.63 8.20 0.10
C VAL A 191 18.27 8.27 1.49
N GLN A 192 18.03 7.26 2.34
CA GLN A 192 18.55 7.23 3.71
C GLN A 192 20.08 7.22 3.77
N GLU A 193 20.73 6.58 2.80
CA GLU A 193 22.19 6.58 2.70
C GLU A 193 22.77 7.89 2.15
N GLY A 194 21.95 8.85 1.72
CA GLY A 194 22.42 10.11 1.15
C GLY A 194 23.29 9.93 -0.10
N THR A 195 23.03 8.89 -0.89
CA THR A 195 23.83 8.59 -2.08
C THR A 195 23.60 9.65 -3.15
N CYS A 196 24.65 10.11 -3.85
CA CYS A 196 24.49 10.98 -5.00
C CYS A 196 23.52 10.38 -6.05
N TYR A 197 22.46 11.12 -6.38
CA TYR A 197 21.35 10.66 -7.24
C TYR A 197 21.79 10.04 -8.57
N HIS A 198 22.83 10.59 -9.21
CA HIS A 198 23.32 10.10 -10.50
C HIS A 198 24.04 8.74 -10.44
N LEU A 199 24.35 8.25 -9.23
CA LEU A 199 25.00 6.95 -8.99
C LEU A 199 24.01 5.86 -8.56
N TRP A 200 22.74 6.22 -8.33
CA TRP A 200 21.74 5.28 -7.82
C TRP A 200 21.62 4.02 -8.69
N PRO A 201 21.44 4.11 -10.03
CA PRO A 201 21.32 2.92 -10.88
C PRO A 201 22.53 1.99 -10.80
N GLN A 202 23.74 2.55 -10.73
CA GLN A 202 24.97 1.77 -10.66
C GLN A 202 25.09 1.06 -9.31
N ARG A 203 24.68 1.70 -8.21
CA ARG A 203 24.74 1.06 -6.89
C ARG A 203 23.75 -0.09 -6.76
N VAL A 204 22.54 0.02 -7.30
CA VAL A 204 21.51 -1.01 -7.13
C VAL A 204 21.42 -2.02 -8.27
N CYS A 205 22.23 -1.88 -9.34
CA CYS A 205 22.11 -2.74 -10.52
C CYS A 205 22.19 -4.24 -10.21
N HIS A 206 22.97 -4.62 -9.18
CA HIS A 206 23.14 -6.00 -8.73
C HIS A 206 21.88 -6.60 -8.09
N LEU A 207 20.92 -5.77 -7.67
CA LEU A 207 19.62 -6.19 -7.12
C LEU A 207 18.61 -6.56 -8.23
N PHE A 208 18.89 -6.21 -9.49
CA PHE A 208 18.09 -6.63 -10.63
C PHE A 208 18.64 -7.97 -11.16
N GLN A 209 17.91 -9.05 -10.88
CA GLN A 209 18.31 -10.43 -11.18
C GLN A 209 17.19 -11.15 -11.95
N GLY A 210 17.39 -12.41 -12.32
CA GLY A 210 16.38 -13.22 -13.02
C GLY A 210 15.80 -12.51 -14.25
N ASP A 211 14.48 -12.34 -14.27
CA ASP A 211 13.72 -11.65 -15.32
C ASP A 211 14.15 -10.17 -15.49
N PHE A 212 14.68 -9.54 -14.44
CA PHE A 212 15.17 -8.15 -14.45
C PHE A 212 16.66 -8.03 -14.80
N LYS A 213 17.35 -9.13 -15.16
CA LYS A 213 18.78 -9.12 -15.53
C LYS A 213 19.08 -8.12 -16.65
N GLN A 214 18.12 -7.83 -17.53
CA GLN A 214 18.29 -6.82 -18.57
C GLN A 214 18.46 -5.40 -17.99
N VAL A 215 17.75 -5.06 -16.91
CA VAL A 215 17.89 -3.76 -16.22
C VAL A 215 19.28 -3.65 -15.59
N ASN A 216 19.81 -4.74 -15.04
CA ASN A 216 21.18 -4.81 -14.53
C ASN A 216 22.20 -4.46 -15.62
N CYS A 217 22.11 -5.14 -16.78
CA CYS A 217 22.96 -4.84 -17.94
C CYS A 217 22.80 -3.40 -18.40
N PHE A 218 21.57 -2.90 -18.50
CA PHE A 218 21.27 -1.52 -18.88
C PHE A 218 21.95 -0.50 -17.95
N CYS A 219 21.87 -0.72 -16.63
CA CYS A 219 22.49 0.16 -15.64
C CYS A 219 24.03 0.17 -15.75
N LYS A 220 24.64 -0.99 -16.02
CA LYS A 220 26.10 -1.13 -16.18
C LYS A 220 26.62 -0.47 -17.45
N THR A 221 25.91 -0.63 -18.57
CA THR A 221 26.39 -0.19 -19.89
C THR A 221 26.08 1.28 -20.17
N HIS A 222 24.89 1.75 -19.80
CA HIS A 222 24.38 3.04 -20.30
C HIS A 222 24.37 4.17 -19.28
N ARG A 223 24.71 3.89 -18.01
CA ARG A 223 24.64 4.87 -16.90
C ARG A 223 23.35 5.70 -16.90
N PRO A 224 22.17 5.04 -16.88
CA PRO A 224 20.88 5.73 -16.93
C PRO A 224 20.69 6.66 -15.73
N THR A 225 19.68 7.54 -15.81
CA THR A 225 19.16 8.24 -14.64
C THR A 225 18.23 7.31 -13.85
N TRP A 226 17.96 7.63 -12.57
CA TRP A 226 17.05 6.83 -11.76
C TRP A 226 15.64 6.65 -12.40
N PRO A 227 14.98 7.71 -12.91
CA PRO A 227 13.68 7.54 -13.57
C PRO A 227 13.73 6.60 -14.78
N MET A 228 14.83 6.63 -15.55
CA MET A 228 15.01 5.73 -16.70
C MET A 228 15.18 4.26 -16.27
N THR A 229 15.87 4.01 -15.14
CA THR A 229 15.97 2.67 -14.56
C THR A 229 14.61 2.15 -14.10
N ILE A 230 13.84 3.00 -13.43
CA ILE A 230 12.49 2.68 -12.96
C ILE A 230 11.56 2.40 -14.14
N GLU A 231 11.59 3.24 -15.16
CA GLU A 231 10.84 3.03 -16.39
C GLU A 231 11.15 1.66 -17.01
N ALA A 232 12.43 1.25 -17.07
CA ALA A 232 12.80 -0.06 -17.58
C ALA A 232 12.23 -1.22 -16.74
N VAL A 233 12.25 -1.10 -15.40
CA VAL A 233 11.64 -2.09 -14.49
C VAL A 233 10.12 -2.18 -14.72
N LEU A 234 9.44 -1.03 -14.78
CA LEU A 234 8.00 -0.97 -15.00
C LEU A 234 7.62 -1.51 -16.40
N GLN A 235 8.42 -1.26 -17.42
CA GLN A 235 8.17 -1.84 -18.75
C GLN A 235 8.24 -3.37 -18.74
N ILE A 236 9.20 -3.98 -18.05
CA ILE A 236 9.30 -5.44 -17.91
C ILE A 236 8.08 -6.00 -17.17
N LEU A 237 7.68 -5.36 -16.07
CA LEU A 237 6.47 -5.71 -15.33
C LEU A 237 5.22 -5.58 -16.21
N SER A 238 5.13 -4.52 -17.03
CA SER A 238 3.98 -4.28 -17.91
C SER A 238 3.89 -5.32 -19.03
N LEU A 239 5.02 -5.63 -19.65
CA LEU A 239 5.11 -6.64 -20.73
C LEU A 239 4.76 -8.05 -20.25
N SER A 240 5.01 -8.34 -18.98
CA SER A 240 4.66 -9.63 -18.38
C SER A 240 3.20 -9.71 -17.90
N ASN A 241 2.37 -8.69 -18.19
CA ASN A 241 1.01 -8.51 -17.67
C ASN A 241 0.95 -8.50 -16.12
N ASN A 242 2.08 -8.30 -15.46
CA ASN A 242 2.20 -8.31 -14.01
C ASN A 242 2.16 -6.90 -13.40
N LEU A 243 2.35 -5.86 -14.22
CA LEU A 243 2.01 -4.48 -13.85
C LEU A 243 0.50 -4.32 -13.90
N ARG A 244 -0.14 -4.87 -12.87
CA ARG A 244 -1.54 -4.60 -12.59
C ARG A 244 -1.69 -3.08 -12.40
N SER A 245 -2.75 -2.50 -12.96
CA SER A 245 -3.23 -1.18 -12.53
C SER A 245 -3.24 -1.16 -10.99
N PRO A 246 -2.93 -0.03 -10.33
CA PRO A 246 -3.04 0.07 -8.87
C PRO A 246 -4.38 -0.46 -8.35
N VAL A 247 -5.47 -0.25 -9.09
CA VAL A 247 -6.79 -0.83 -8.83
C VAL A 247 -6.78 -2.36 -8.94
N ASN A 248 -6.22 -2.93 -10.01
CA ASN A 248 -6.14 -4.40 -10.19
C ASN A 248 -5.25 -5.08 -9.16
N ALA A 249 -4.16 -4.43 -8.73
CA ALA A 249 -3.30 -4.90 -7.66
C ALA A 249 -4.05 -4.88 -6.33
N PHE A 250 -4.82 -3.83 -6.08
CA PHE A 250 -5.67 -3.72 -4.90
C PHE A 250 -6.81 -4.75 -4.88
N VAL A 251 -7.49 -4.96 -6.01
CA VAL A 251 -8.53 -5.99 -6.18
C VAL A 251 -7.99 -7.40 -5.95
N ALA A 252 -6.68 -7.63 -6.12
CA ALA A 252 -6.05 -8.91 -5.82
C ALA A 252 -6.23 -9.35 -4.36
N PHE A 253 -6.37 -8.40 -3.42
CA PHE A 253 -6.60 -8.71 -2.00
C PHE A 253 -7.92 -9.45 -1.74
N ARG A 254 -8.84 -9.52 -2.73
CA ARG A 254 -10.01 -10.40 -2.68
C ARG A 254 -9.64 -11.88 -2.53
N SER A 255 -8.40 -12.30 -2.82
CA SER A 255 -7.92 -13.66 -2.57
C SER A 255 -7.75 -13.98 -1.08
N GLY A 256 -7.69 -12.96 -0.21
CA GLY A 256 -7.54 -13.14 1.24
C GLY A 256 -6.10 -13.14 1.74
N PRO A 257 -5.90 -13.43 3.03
CA PRO A 257 -4.60 -13.46 3.69
C PRO A 257 -3.72 -14.61 3.19
N SER A 258 -2.40 -14.43 3.31
CA SER A 258 -1.46 -15.53 3.09
C SER A 258 -1.59 -16.60 4.19
N SER A 259 -1.14 -17.84 3.93
CA SER A 259 -1.36 -18.97 4.84
C SER A 259 -0.82 -18.80 6.26
N ASN A 260 0.20 -17.95 6.43
CA ASN A 260 0.87 -17.69 7.72
C ASN A 260 0.63 -16.26 8.24
N GLU A 261 -0.24 -15.51 7.58
CA GLU A 261 -0.48 -14.10 7.88
C GLU A 261 -1.69 -13.97 8.80
N SER A 262 -1.54 -13.24 9.90
CA SER A 262 -2.68 -12.94 10.77
C SER A 262 -3.66 -11.97 10.10
N THR A 263 -4.93 -12.00 10.49
CA THR A 263 -5.94 -11.07 9.95
C THR A 263 -5.54 -9.60 10.16
N ALA A 264 -4.90 -9.27 11.28
CA ALA A 264 -4.42 -7.91 11.56
C ALA A 264 -3.30 -7.48 10.60
N GLU A 265 -2.30 -8.35 10.36
CA GLU A 265 -1.23 -8.10 9.40
C GLU A 265 -1.76 -7.96 7.98
N PHE A 266 -2.67 -8.85 7.57
CA PHE A 266 -3.34 -8.78 6.28
C PHE A 266 -4.08 -7.47 6.08
N LEU A 267 -4.90 -7.05 7.04
CA LEU A 267 -5.66 -5.80 6.95
C LEU A 267 -4.75 -4.57 6.96
N LYS A 268 -3.65 -4.60 7.71
CA LYS A 268 -2.64 -3.54 7.69
C LYS A 268 -1.98 -3.44 6.30
N ARG A 269 -1.63 -4.57 5.69
CA ARG A 269 -1.09 -4.61 4.31
C ARG A 269 -2.12 -4.14 3.29
N PHE A 270 -3.40 -4.47 3.50
CA PHE A 270 -4.50 -4.03 2.65
C PHE A 270 -4.74 -2.51 2.74
N GLU A 271 -4.73 -1.93 3.95
CA GLU A 271 -4.79 -0.48 4.17
C GLU A 271 -3.59 0.25 3.53
N GLN A 272 -2.38 -0.28 3.73
CA GLN A 272 -1.18 0.27 3.10
C GLN A 272 -1.28 0.27 1.57
N ALA A 273 -1.80 -0.81 0.96
CA ALA A 273 -2.03 -0.88 -0.47
C ALA A 273 -3.04 0.18 -0.94
N PHE A 274 -4.11 0.42 -0.18
CA PHE A 274 -5.07 1.49 -0.47
C PHE A 274 -4.41 2.88 -0.47
N HIS A 275 -3.55 3.16 0.50
CA HIS A 275 -2.85 4.45 0.60
C HIS A 275 -1.73 4.64 -0.42
N ARG A 276 -1.22 3.56 -1.03
CA ARG A 276 -0.27 3.64 -2.15
C ARG A 276 -0.94 3.99 -3.47
N MET A 277 -2.22 3.68 -3.62
CA MET A 277 -2.98 3.96 -4.84
C MET A 277 -3.08 5.48 -5.09
N PRO A 278 -2.98 5.96 -6.34
CA PRO A 278 -3.21 7.37 -6.65
C PRO A 278 -4.59 7.83 -6.18
N THR A 279 -4.68 9.03 -5.58
CA THR A 279 -5.94 9.56 -5.01
C THR A 279 -7.11 9.55 -6.00
N ARG A 280 -6.83 9.77 -7.29
CA ARG A 280 -7.83 9.72 -8.36
C ARG A 280 -8.48 8.34 -8.52
N GLU A 281 -7.72 7.27 -8.32
CA GLU A 281 -8.16 5.88 -8.50
C GLU A 281 -8.80 5.31 -7.23
N ARG A 282 -8.51 5.88 -6.06
CA ARG A 282 -9.12 5.43 -4.78
C ARG A 282 -10.64 5.55 -4.77
N GLY A 283 -11.19 6.48 -5.56
CA GLY A 283 -12.64 6.67 -5.71
C GLY A 283 -13.30 5.72 -6.71
N ASP A 284 -12.54 4.83 -7.36
CA ASP A 284 -13.13 3.86 -8.28
C ASP A 284 -14.05 2.89 -7.54
N MET A 285 -15.19 2.61 -8.14
CA MET A 285 -16.22 1.73 -7.57
C MET A 285 -15.67 0.32 -7.29
N GLU A 286 -14.74 -0.17 -8.12
CA GLU A 286 -14.12 -1.47 -7.89
C GLU A 286 -13.25 -1.55 -6.64
N VAL A 287 -12.65 -0.43 -6.25
CA VAL A 287 -11.89 -0.32 -5.00
C VAL A 287 -12.85 -0.43 -3.83
N ALA A 288 -13.98 0.28 -3.87
CA ALA A 288 -15.03 0.18 -2.86
C ALA A 288 -15.55 -1.26 -2.73
N TYR A 289 -15.93 -1.91 -3.84
CA TYR A 289 -16.38 -3.30 -3.83
C TYR A 289 -15.30 -4.27 -3.35
N ALA A 290 -14.03 -4.02 -3.67
CA ALA A 290 -12.93 -4.83 -3.15
C ALA A 290 -12.80 -4.70 -1.64
N ILE A 291 -12.92 -3.49 -1.07
CA ILE A 291 -12.89 -3.29 0.37
C ILE A 291 -14.02 -4.05 1.04
N GLU A 292 -15.26 -3.82 0.59
CA GLU A 292 -16.45 -4.45 1.16
C GLU A 292 -16.35 -5.98 1.10
N TYR A 293 -16.11 -6.53 -0.09
CA TYR A 293 -15.99 -7.98 -0.29
C TYR A 293 -14.90 -8.59 0.60
N THR A 294 -13.72 -7.96 0.65
CA THR A 294 -12.57 -8.48 1.38
C THR A 294 -12.83 -8.46 2.89
N LEU A 295 -13.42 -7.39 3.43
CA LEU A 295 -13.79 -7.32 4.84
C LEU A 295 -14.87 -8.33 5.20
N GLN A 296 -15.91 -8.48 4.37
CA GLN A 296 -16.99 -9.44 4.59
C GLN A 296 -16.50 -10.89 4.57
N THR A 297 -15.64 -11.23 3.60
CA THR A 297 -15.24 -12.60 3.33
C THR A 297 -14.10 -13.05 4.25
N HIS A 298 -13.08 -12.21 4.41
CA HIS A 298 -11.81 -12.58 5.06
C HIS A 298 -11.65 -12.01 6.47
N ALA A 299 -12.52 -11.08 6.88
CA ALA A 299 -12.48 -10.43 8.19
C ALA A 299 -13.87 -10.29 8.82
N GLY A 300 -14.74 -11.31 8.70
CA GLY A 300 -16.16 -11.24 9.06
C GLY A 300 -16.45 -10.74 10.50
N MET A 301 -15.62 -11.11 11.48
CA MET A 301 -15.73 -10.62 12.86
C MET A 301 -15.42 -9.12 12.99
N VAL A 302 -14.43 -8.64 12.25
CA VAL A 302 -14.08 -7.22 12.17
C VAL A 302 -15.22 -6.47 11.48
N TRP A 303 -15.72 -6.99 10.36
CA TRP A 303 -16.84 -6.41 9.61
C TRP A 303 -18.10 -6.25 10.47
N SER A 304 -18.46 -7.29 11.23
CA SER A 304 -19.61 -7.24 12.14
C SER A 304 -19.44 -6.18 13.24
N THR A 305 -18.21 -6.02 13.75
CA THR A 305 -17.90 -4.98 14.75
C THR A 305 -18.04 -3.58 14.15
N LEU A 306 -17.55 -3.38 12.92
CA LEU A 306 -17.66 -2.10 12.21
C LEU A 306 -19.13 -1.74 11.93
N ILE A 307 -19.98 -2.70 11.57
CA ILE A 307 -21.43 -2.49 11.41
C ILE A 307 -22.05 -2.05 12.75
N GLN A 308 -21.76 -2.76 13.84
CA GLN A 308 -22.31 -2.44 15.17
C GLN A 308 -21.91 -1.04 15.65
N GLN A 309 -20.72 -0.58 15.27
CA GLN A 309 -20.21 0.76 15.61
C GLN A 309 -20.72 1.86 14.67
N GLY A 310 -21.35 1.50 13.54
CA GLY A 310 -21.78 2.46 12.51
C GLY A 310 -20.64 2.93 11.59
N ASP A 311 -19.47 2.32 11.68
CA ASP A 311 -18.27 2.71 10.93
C ASP A 311 -18.18 2.07 9.53
N ALA A 312 -19.12 1.18 9.18
CA ALA A 312 -19.12 0.45 7.91
C ALA A 312 -19.55 1.29 6.68
N PHE A 313 -20.21 2.45 6.87
CA PHE A 313 -20.85 3.18 5.76
C PHE A 313 -19.86 3.90 4.83
N LEU A 314 -18.72 4.35 5.36
CA LEU A 314 -17.64 4.92 4.57
C LEU A 314 -16.53 3.86 4.43
N LEU A 315 -16.59 3.06 3.37
CA LEU A 315 -15.71 1.89 3.19
C LEU A 315 -14.21 2.20 3.35
N HIS A 316 -13.74 3.36 2.90
CA HIS A 316 -12.35 3.78 3.09
C HIS A 316 -12.01 4.02 4.58
N ASN A 317 -12.95 4.61 5.35
CA ASN A 317 -12.80 4.77 6.79
C ASN A 317 -12.88 3.42 7.51
N ALA A 318 -13.82 2.57 7.08
CA ALA A 318 -13.96 1.21 7.57
C ALA A 318 -12.65 0.43 7.43
N LEU A 319 -11.98 0.52 6.28
CA LEU A 319 -10.67 -0.09 6.05
C LEU A 319 -9.59 0.45 7.01
N SER A 320 -9.53 1.77 7.22
CA SER A 320 -8.53 2.37 8.10
C SER A 320 -8.71 1.98 9.57
N ILE A 321 -9.95 1.74 9.98
CA ILE A 321 -10.28 1.29 11.34
C ILE A 321 -10.11 -0.25 11.46
N ALA A 322 -10.34 -1.00 10.39
CA ALA A 322 -10.43 -2.46 10.40
C ALA A 322 -9.20 -3.15 11.01
N TRP A 323 -7.98 -2.71 10.66
CA TRP A 323 -6.76 -3.35 11.18
C TRP A 323 -6.61 -3.15 12.69
N THR A 324 -6.98 -1.97 13.22
CA THR A 324 -6.94 -1.70 14.67
C THR A 324 -7.96 -2.52 15.45
N VAL A 325 -9.13 -2.77 14.85
CA VAL A 325 -10.16 -3.65 15.42
C VAL A 325 -9.66 -5.10 15.43
N ALA A 326 -9.05 -5.55 14.34
CA ALA A 326 -8.46 -6.89 14.25
C ALA A 326 -7.34 -7.10 15.28
N GLU A 327 -6.45 -6.11 15.45
CA GLU A 327 -5.38 -6.15 16.45
C GLU A 327 -5.94 -6.24 17.89
N LYS A 328 -6.95 -5.43 18.22
CA LYS A 328 -7.63 -5.51 19.52
C LYS A 328 -8.28 -6.87 19.76
N GLN A 329 -8.94 -7.43 18.76
CA GLN A 329 -9.55 -8.76 18.84
C GLN A 329 -8.49 -9.85 19.06
N GLN A 330 -7.39 -9.81 18.29
CA GLN A 330 -6.28 -10.75 18.44
C GLN A 330 -5.64 -10.67 19.83
N ASN A 331 -5.41 -9.45 20.34
CA ASN A 331 -4.89 -9.24 21.69
C ASN A 331 -5.85 -9.76 22.77
N TRP A 332 -7.16 -9.55 22.62
CA TRP A 332 -8.15 -10.08 23.55
C TRP A 332 -8.19 -11.61 23.56
N MET A 333 -8.11 -12.24 22.38
CA MET A 333 -8.03 -13.70 22.26
C MET A 333 -6.76 -14.26 22.90
N ALA A 334 -5.62 -13.59 22.74
CA ALA A 334 -4.36 -13.96 23.40
C ALA A 334 -4.43 -13.81 24.93
N GLN A 335 -5.13 -12.79 25.43
CA GLN A 335 -5.38 -12.64 26.87
C GLN A 335 -6.29 -13.74 27.41
N LEU A 336 -7.30 -14.18 26.65
CA LEU A 336 -8.14 -15.30 27.05
C LEU A 336 -7.39 -16.63 27.07
N SER A 337 -6.51 -16.87 26.10
CA SER A 337 -5.73 -18.11 26.03
C SER A 337 -4.60 -18.19 27.06
N SER A 338 -4.06 -17.05 27.49
CA SER A 338 -3.00 -16.97 28.51
C SER A 338 -3.52 -17.02 29.95
N ARG A 339 -4.84 -16.91 30.16
CA ARG A 339 -5.41 -17.15 31.49
C ARG A 339 -5.05 -18.58 31.89
N PRO A 340 -4.35 -18.79 33.03
CA PRO A 340 -4.16 -20.13 33.54
C PRO A 340 -5.55 -20.74 33.62
N MET A 341 -5.74 -21.87 32.94
CA MET A 341 -6.92 -22.68 33.15
C MET A 341 -6.90 -23.00 34.64
N ASP A 342 -7.66 -22.24 35.44
CA ASP A 342 -8.02 -22.58 36.80
C ASP A 342 -8.90 -23.83 36.70
N ARG A 343 -8.28 -24.95 36.30
CA ARG A 343 -8.68 -26.29 36.65
C ARG A 343 -8.36 -26.48 38.14
N GLN A 344 -8.86 -25.58 38.98
CA GLN A 344 -9.39 -26.07 40.23
C GLN A 344 -10.53 -26.98 39.78
N PHE A 345 -10.26 -28.29 39.78
CA PHE A 345 -11.29 -29.29 39.59
C PHE A 345 -12.46 -28.84 40.46
N LEU A 346 -13.54 -28.39 39.84
CA LEU A 346 -14.78 -28.14 40.57
C LEU A 346 -15.02 -29.42 41.36
N PRO A 347 -15.11 -29.35 42.70
CA PRO A 347 -15.29 -30.54 43.51
C PRO A 347 -16.45 -31.30 42.89
N THR A 348 -16.19 -32.55 42.48
CA THR A 348 -17.15 -33.40 41.80
C THR A 348 -18.46 -33.28 42.55
N PHE A 349 -19.49 -32.71 41.91
CA PHE A 349 -20.78 -32.52 42.54
C PHE A 349 -21.28 -33.90 43.00
N LYS A 350 -21.16 -34.15 44.30
CA LYS A 350 -21.74 -35.32 44.93
C LYS A 350 -23.20 -34.97 45.14
N ASP A 351 -24.05 -35.51 44.29
CA ASP A 351 -25.50 -35.47 44.46
C ASP A 351 -25.85 -36.09 45.82
N PRO A 352 -26.33 -35.31 46.81
CA PRO A 352 -26.62 -35.81 48.15
C PRO A 352 -27.77 -36.82 48.19
N LEU A 353 -28.53 -36.96 47.09
CA LEU A 353 -29.70 -37.84 47.02
C LEU A 353 -29.43 -39.18 46.34
N ARG A 354 -28.20 -39.41 45.87
CA ARG A 354 -27.77 -40.73 45.40
C ARG A 354 -26.97 -41.44 46.48
N ASP A 355 -27.67 -42.19 47.32
CA ASP A 355 -27.09 -43.27 48.12
C ASP A 355 -26.55 -44.35 47.16
N ILE A 356 -25.29 -44.20 46.76
CA ILE A 356 -24.56 -45.22 46.00
C ILE A 356 -24.19 -46.32 46.99
N LYS A 357 -25.05 -47.33 47.06
CA LYS A 357 -24.76 -48.62 47.65
C LYS A 357 -23.63 -49.27 46.85
N ASP A 358 -22.58 -49.67 47.56
CA ASP A 358 -21.34 -50.23 47.04
C ASP A 358 -21.55 -51.20 45.87
N SER A 359 -21.05 -50.83 44.70
CA SER A 359 -20.68 -51.78 43.68
C SER A 359 -19.31 -51.39 43.14
N SER A 360 -18.34 -52.23 43.46
CA SER A 360 -17.03 -52.32 42.85
C SER A 360 -17.19 -52.48 41.33
N ILE A 361 -17.21 -51.37 40.61
CA ILE A 361 -17.19 -51.36 39.15
C ILE A 361 -15.87 -50.76 38.71
N ILE A 362 -15.13 -51.62 38.04
CA ILE A 362 -13.85 -51.43 37.37
C ILE A 362 -13.81 -50.06 36.66
N SER A 363 -12.77 -49.29 36.98
CA SER A 363 -12.40 -48.06 36.29
C SER A 363 -12.14 -48.35 34.81
N GLN A 364 -13.18 -48.26 33.97
CA GLN A 364 -13.01 -48.04 32.55
C GLN A 364 -12.79 -46.55 32.34
N THR A 365 -11.56 -46.19 31.99
CA THR A 365 -11.22 -44.87 31.45
C THR A 365 -12.19 -44.55 30.30
N PRO A 366 -12.93 -43.43 30.35
CA PRO A 366 -13.81 -43.05 29.26
C PRO A 366 -12.93 -42.65 28.07
N THR A 367 -12.95 -43.48 27.03
CA THR A 367 -12.36 -43.15 25.74
C THR A 367 -13.19 -42.04 25.12
N PHE A 368 -12.76 -40.79 25.27
CA PHE A 368 -13.36 -39.66 24.58
C PHE A 368 -13.08 -39.79 23.08
N TYR A 369 -14.08 -40.22 22.32
CA TYR A 369 -14.06 -40.07 20.86
C TYR A 369 -14.09 -38.58 20.53
N ASN A 370 -13.02 -38.12 19.90
CA ASN A 370 -12.81 -36.75 19.45
C ASN A 370 -13.74 -36.47 18.25
N PRO A 371 -14.76 -35.59 18.34
CA PRO A 371 -15.74 -35.41 17.27
C PRO A 371 -15.26 -34.53 16.10
N ILE A 372 -13.96 -34.26 15.96
CA ILE A 372 -13.43 -33.32 14.97
C ILE A 372 -13.02 -34.00 13.64
N ASN A 373 -13.02 -35.34 13.55
CA ASN A 373 -12.57 -36.04 12.34
C ASN A 373 -13.67 -36.48 11.34
N SER A 374 -14.92 -36.01 11.44
CA SER A 374 -15.99 -36.44 10.51
C SER A 374 -16.56 -35.38 9.58
N VAL A 375 -15.92 -34.21 9.44
CA VAL A 375 -16.34 -33.19 8.48
C VAL A 375 -15.16 -32.86 7.58
N ASN A 376 -14.86 -33.76 6.62
CA ASN A 376 -14.21 -33.50 5.34
C ASN A 376 -13.93 -34.83 4.61
N ALA A 377 -15.00 -35.50 4.18
CA ALA A 377 -14.93 -36.49 3.10
C ALA A 377 -16.08 -36.17 2.13
N ALA A 378 -15.86 -35.15 1.30
CA ALA A 378 -16.71 -34.89 0.15
C ALA A 378 -16.41 -35.96 -0.90
N ASN A 379 -17.21 -37.01 -0.93
CA ASN A 379 -17.19 -37.99 -2.01
C ASN A 379 -17.78 -37.34 -3.26
N ALA A 380 -16.99 -37.25 -4.33
CA ALA A 380 -17.46 -36.87 -5.64
C ALA A 380 -18.30 -38.03 -6.23
N GLN A 381 -19.61 -37.99 -6.01
CA GLN A 381 -20.56 -38.73 -6.84
C GLN A 381 -21.41 -37.74 -7.63
N THR A 382 -20.98 -37.60 -8.88
CA THR A 382 -21.67 -36.98 -10.00
C THR A 382 -23.09 -37.55 -10.12
N PHE A 383 -24.09 -36.75 -9.79
CA PHE A 383 -25.46 -36.99 -10.25
C PHE A 383 -25.57 -36.46 -11.68
N CYS A 384 -25.56 -37.38 -12.65
CA CYS A 384 -26.03 -37.10 -14.00
C CYS A 384 -27.56 -37.01 -13.96
N TYR A 385 -28.12 -35.85 -14.28
CA TYR A 385 -29.52 -35.75 -14.68
C TYR A 385 -29.62 -36.07 -16.17
N SER A 386 -30.38 -37.12 -16.48
CA SER A 386 -30.91 -37.39 -17.81
C SER A 386 -32.13 -36.53 -18.05
N CYS A 387 -32.03 -35.59 -18.98
CA CYS A 387 -33.11 -35.08 -19.85
C CYS A 387 -32.47 -34.52 -21.13
#